data_AF-A0A9E2RZG8-F1
#
_entry.id   AF-A0A9E2RZG8-F1
#
_cell.length_a   1.000
_cell.length_b   1.000
_cell.length_c   1.000
_cell.angle_alpha   90.00
_cell.angle_beta   90.00
_cell.angle_gamma   90.00
#
_symmetry.space_group_name_H-M   'P 1'
#
loop_
_entity.id
_entity.type
_entity.pdbx_description
1 polymer ?
#
loop_
_entity_poly.entity_id
_entity_poly.type
_entity_poly.pdbx_seq_one_letter_code
_entity_poly.pdbx_strand_id
1 'polypeptide(L)'
;RDYATNVLSFPAELPRGVRSPLLGDLVICAPVVRREAKAQHKTLKAHWAHLTVHGTLHLLAYDHATEVQAQAMEPLETSILTELGFPAPYGENG
;
A
#
# COMPACT_ATOMS: atom_id res chain seq x y z
N ARG A 1 -12.26 -1.14 -8.49
CA ARG A 1 -11.90 -1.63 -9.84
C ARG A 1 -11.44 -3.07 -9.65
N ASP A 2 -12.06 -4.06 -10.32
CA ASP A 2 -11.67 -5.48 -10.24
C ASP A 2 -10.45 -5.76 -11.12
N TYR A 3 -9.26 -5.70 -10.52
CA TYR A 3 -8.08 -6.39 -11.03
C TYR A 3 -7.66 -7.38 -9.94
N ALA A 4 -6.91 -8.44 -10.26
CA ALA A 4 -6.34 -9.31 -9.23
C ALA A 4 -5.34 -8.47 -8.42
N THR A 5 -5.83 -7.83 -7.35
CA THR A 5 -5.11 -6.80 -6.64
C THR A 5 -4.01 -7.50 -5.84
N ASN A 6 -2.78 -7.22 -6.23
CA ASN A 6 -1.57 -7.58 -5.52
C ASN A 6 -1.69 -7.51 -3.98
N VAL A 7 -2.48 -6.57 -3.43
CA VAL A 7 -2.82 -6.42 -2.01
C VAL A 7 -4.32 -6.15 -1.81
N LEU A 8 -4.87 -6.66 -0.71
CA LEU A 8 -6.19 -6.33 -0.17
C LEU A 8 -6.03 -5.92 1.31
N SER A 9 -6.76 -4.90 1.73
CA SER A 9 -6.77 -4.39 3.11
C SER A 9 -8.16 -4.57 3.74
N PHE A 10 -8.20 -5.13 4.94
CA PHE A 10 -9.43 -5.36 5.70
C PHE A 10 -9.32 -4.66 7.06
N PRO A 11 -9.83 -3.42 7.20
CA PRO A 11 -9.80 -2.68 8.47
C PRO A 11 -10.49 -3.45 9.59
N ALA A 12 -9.95 -3.37 10.80
CA ALA A 12 -10.54 -4.01 11.96
C ALA A 12 -11.87 -3.34 12.36
N GLU A 13 -12.95 -4.11 12.38
CA GLU A 13 -14.24 -3.66 12.90
C GLU A 13 -14.31 -3.92 14.41
N LEU A 14 -14.02 -2.89 15.21
CA LEU A 14 -14.04 -2.98 16.66
C LEU A 14 -15.43 -2.67 17.23
N PRO A 15 -15.90 -3.41 18.26
CA PRO A 15 -17.14 -3.06 18.95
C PRO A 15 -17.11 -1.65 19.54
N ARG A 16 -18.27 -1.00 19.61
CA ARG A 16 -18.38 0.35 20.19
C ARG A 16 -17.82 0.37 21.62
N GLY A 17 -16.97 1.35 21.91
CA GLY A 17 -16.34 1.52 23.22
C GLY A 17 -15.01 0.76 23.40
N VAL A 18 -14.63 -0.10 22.46
CA VAL A 18 -13.33 -0.76 22.46
C VAL A 18 -12.32 0.13 21.73
N ARG A 19 -11.19 0.42 22.39
CA ARG A 19 -10.00 1.01 21.77
C ARG A 19 -8.94 -0.06 21.65
N SER A 20 -8.41 -0.28 20.44
CA SER A 20 -7.36 -1.25 20.18
C SER A 20 -6.36 -0.66 19.18
N PRO A 21 -5.04 -0.95 19.30
CA PRO A 21 -4.06 -0.59 18.29
C PRO A 21 -4.15 -1.47 17.03
N LEU A 22 -5.03 -2.48 17.01
CA LEU A 22 -5.20 -3.35 15.85
C LEU A 22 -5.81 -2.57 14.68
N LEU A 23 -5.06 -2.47 13.57
CA LEU A 23 -5.50 -1.78 12.36
C LEU A 23 -6.40 -2.66 11.47
N GLY A 24 -6.10 -3.96 11.37
CA GLY A 24 -6.78 -4.89 10.48
C GLY A 24 -5.80 -5.85 9.80
N ASP A 25 -6.24 -6.46 8.71
CA ASP A 25 -5.50 -7.49 7.97
C ASP A 25 -5.06 -7.00 6.58
N LEU A 26 -3.86 -7.42 6.17
CA LEU A 26 -3.38 -7.31 4.79
C LEU A 26 -3.23 -8.69 4.17
N VAL A 27 -3.86 -8.89 3.01
CA VAL A 27 -3.73 -10.11 2.21
C VAL A 27 -2.96 -9.77 0.94
N ILE A 28 -1.77 -10.35 0.77
CA ILE A 28 -0.88 -10.06 -0.35
C ILE A 28 -0.61 -11.33 -1.16
N CYS A 29 -0.83 -11.27 -2.48
CA CYS A 29 -0.68 -12.41 -3.37
C CYS A 29 0.76 -12.54 -3.90
N ALA A 30 1.60 -13.34 -3.24
CA ALA A 30 3.03 -13.45 -3.57
C ALA A 30 3.37 -13.75 -5.06
N PRO A 31 2.66 -14.65 -5.77
CA PRO A 31 2.90 -14.85 -7.20
C PRO A 31 2.64 -13.60 -8.06
N VAL A 32 1.64 -12.80 -7.69
CA VAL A 32 1.30 -11.53 -8.36
C VAL A 32 2.38 -10.49 -8.08
N VAL A 33 2.80 -10.33 -6.83
CA VAL A 33 3.90 -9.41 -6.45
C VAL A 33 5.17 -9.71 -7.26
N ARG A 34 5.54 -10.99 -7.37
CA ARG A 34 6.73 -11.39 -8.14
C ARG A 34 6.61 -11.07 -9.62
N ARG A 35 5.43 -11.31 -10.21
CA ARG A 35 5.16 -11.01 -11.63
C ARG A 35 5.23 -9.50 -11.89
N GLU A 36 4.62 -8.69 -11.03
CA GLU A 36 4.59 -7.23 -11.15
C GLU A 36 5.96 -6.61 -10.95
N ALA A 37 6.71 -7.04 -9.93
CA ALA A 37 8.06 -6.55 -9.68
C ALA A 37 8.94 -6.74 -10.94
N LYS A 38 8.85 -7.91 -11.59
CA LYS A 38 9.55 -8.18 -12.85
C LYS A 38 9.06 -7.28 -13.99
N ALA A 39 7.74 -7.11 -14.15
CA ALA A 39 7.15 -6.32 -15.24
C ALA A 39 7.43 -4.81 -15.10
N GLN A 40 7.52 -4.30 -13.87
CA GLN A 40 7.80 -2.89 -13.56
C GLN A 40 9.28 -2.61 -13.36
N HIS A 41 10.16 -3.60 -13.56
CA HIS A 41 11.61 -3.49 -13.31
C HIS A 41 11.97 -3.04 -11.88
N LYS A 42 11.12 -3.38 -10.90
CA LYS A 42 11.36 -3.13 -9.47
C LYS A 42 12.07 -4.34 -8.85
N THR A 43 12.90 -4.10 -7.83
CA THR A 43 13.37 -5.22 -7.01
C THR A 43 12.19 -5.87 -6.29
N LEU A 44 12.23 -7.19 -6.12
CA LEU A 44 11.14 -7.91 -5.44
C LEU A 44 10.90 -7.35 -4.03
N LYS A 45 11.98 -7.02 -3.31
CA LYS A 45 11.90 -6.44 -1.95
C LYS A 45 11.25 -5.06 -1.95
N ALA A 46 11.59 -4.19 -2.91
CA ALA A 46 10.97 -2.87 -3.02
C ALA A 46 9.47 -2.97 -3.34
N HIS A 47 9.06 -3.91 -4.20
CA HIS A 47 7.65 -4.10 -4.50
C HIS A 47 6.85 -4.64 -3.30
N TRP A 48 7.43 -5.56 -2.52
CA TRP A 48 6.84 -5.99 -1.25
C TRP A 48 6.69 -4.83 -0.26
N ALA A 49 7.73 -4.00 -0.12
CA ALA A 49 7.69 -2.84 0.76
C ALA A 49 6.59 -1.86 0.33
N HIS A 50 6.51 -1.55 -0.97
CA HIS A 50 5.47 -0.68 -1.52
C HIS A 50 4.07 -1.17 -1.18
N LEU A 51 3.75 -2.43 -1.49
CA LEU A 51 2.41 -2.98 -1.25
C LEU A 51 2.07 -3.08 0.25
N THR A 52 3.07 -3.30 1.10
CA THR A 52 2.86 -3.34 2.56
C THR A 52 2.53 -1.94 3.10
N VAL A 53 3.29 -0.92 2.67
CA VAL A 53 3.04 0.49 3.05
C VAL A 53 1.68 0.95 2.50
N HIS A 54 1.42 0.72 1.23
CA HIS A 54 0.15 1.02 0.56
C HIS A 54 -1.04 0.39 1.28
N GLY A 55 -0.97 -0.92 1.55
CA GLY A 55 -2.01 -1.64 2.27
C GLY A 55 -2.22 -1.08 3.68
N THR A 56 -1.15 -0.74 4.39
CA THR A 56 -1.22 -0.16 5.74
C THR A 56 -1.87 1.21 5.75
N LEU A 57 -1.58 2.06 4.76
CA LEU A 57 -2.23 3.37 4.63
C LEU A 57 -3.74 3.22 4.37
N HIS A 58 -4.17 2.21 3.61
CA HIS A 58 -5.58 1.87 3.49
C HIS A 58 -6.21 1.44 4.84
N LEU A 59 -5.50 0.68 5.67
CA LEU A 59 -5.97 0.37 7.03
C LEU A 59 -6.06 1.61 7.93
N LEU A 60 -5.31 2.66 7.63
CA LEU A 60 -5.37 3.98 8.29
C LEU A 60 -6.39 4.94 7.64
N ALA A 61 -7.27 4.43 6.78
CA ALA A 61 -8.32 5.16 6.08
C ALA A 61 -7.83 6.19 5.04
N TYR A 62 -6.59 6.09 4.57
CA TYR A 62 -6.16 6.75 3.34
C TYR A 62 -6.72 5.98 2.12
N ASP A 63 -6.93 6.70 1.03
CA ASP A 63 -7.42 6.14 -0.22
C ASP A 63 -6.78 6.89 -1.39
N HIS A 64 -6.93 6.37 -2.61
CA HIS A 64 -6.45 6.96 -3.85
C HIS A 64 -7.48 6.82 -4.99
N ALA A 65 -8.74 6.57 -4.66
CA ALA A 65 -9.83 6.44 -5.63
C ALA A 65 -10.16 7.74 -6.39
N THR A 66 -9.82 8.90 -5.81
CA THR A 66 -9.95 10.22 -6.43
C THR A 66 -8.61 10.94 -6.42
N GLU A 67 -8.43 11.90 -7.33
CA GLU A 67 -7.23 12.75 -7.42
C GLU A 67 -6.86 13.38 -6.08
N VAL A 68 -7.84 13.95 -5.37
CA VAL A 68 -7.62 14.61 -4.07
C VAL A 68 -7.13 13.61 -3.02
N GLN A 69 -7.66 12.39 -3.03
CA GLN A 69 -7.23 11.34 -2.12
C GLN A 69 -5.82 10.84 -2.47
N ALA A 70 -5.53 10.63 -3.76
CA ALA A 70 -4.22 10.23 -4.25
C ALA A 70 -3.14 11.27 -3.88
N GLN A 71 -3.42 12.57 -4.08
CA GLN A 71 -2.53 13.66 -3.68
C GLN A 71 -2.23 13.71 -2.17
N ALA A 72 -3.10 13.13 -1.33
CA ALA A 72 -2.86 12.99 0.10
C ALA A 72 -2.07 11.70 0.44
N MET A 73 -2.31 10.61 -0.27
CA MET A 73 -1.75 9.28 0.04
C MET A 73 -0.39 9.02 -0.61
N GLU A 74 -0.20 9.37 -1.89
CA GLU A 74 1.01 9.07 -2.65
C GLU A 74 2.29 9.73 -2.12
N PRO A 75 2.26 11.00 -1.62
CA PRO A 75 3.44 11.60 -0.98
C PRO A 75 3.83 10.87 0.31
N LEU A 76 2.87 10.36 1.06
CA LEU A 76 3.13 9.59 2.28
C LEU A 76 3.79 8.24 1.95
N GLU A 77 3.29 7.53 0.93
CA GLU A 77 3.94 6.31 0.44
C GLU A 77 5.40 6.57 0.05
N THR A 78 5.63 7.66 -0.67
CA THR A 78 6.97 8.05 -1.13
C THR A 78 7.88 8.38 0.06
N SER A 79 7.42 9.18 1.03
CA SER A 79 8.21 9.52 2.23
C SER A 79 8.58 8.26 3.01
N ILE A 80 7.59 7.41 3.31
CA ILE A 80 7.81 6.20 4.11
C ILE A 80 8.77 5.24 3.41
N LEU A 81 8.61 5.00 2.10
CA LEU A 81 9.48 4.07 1.37
C LEU A 81 10.92 4.58 1.29
N THR A 82 11.10 5.88 1.05
CA THR A 82 12.44 6.49 0.98
C THR A 82 13.13 6.51 2.34
N GLU A 83 12.40 6.80 3.42
CA GLU A 83 12.90 6.66 4.80
C GLU A 83 13.31 5.21 5.15
N LEU A 84 12.59 4.22 4.62
CA LEU A 84 12.93 2.80 4.76
C LEU A 84 14.09 2.34 3.83
N GLY A 85 14.64 3.23 3.00
CA GLY A 85 15.75 2.94 2.09
C GLY A 85 15.34 2.29 0.77
N PHE A 86 14.07 2.38 0.37
CA PHE A 86 13.57 1.93 -0.92
C PHE A 86 13.41 3.10 -1.90
N PRO A 87 13.47 2.85 -3.22
CA PRO A 87 13.17 3.89 -4.22
C PRO A 87 11.71 4.34 -4.12
N ALA A 88 11.44 5.58 -4.54
CA ALA A 88 10.08 6.08 -4.68
C ALA A 88 9.25 5.16 -5.61
N PRO A 89 7.99 4.85 -5.26
CA PRO A 89 7.20 3.87 -6.01
C PRO A 89 6.58 4.41 -7.31
N TYR A 90 6.43 5.73 -7.37
CA TYR A 90 5.94 6.52 -8.51
C TYR A 90 7.14 7.06 -9.30
N GLY A 91 7.06 7.05 -10.63
CA GLY A 91 8.09 7.69 -11.48
C GLY A 91 8.06 9.22 -11.29
N GLU A 92 9.09 9.94 -11.77
CA GLU A 92 9.23 11.39 -11.53
C GLU A 92 8.13 12.30 -12.10
N ASN A 93 7.05 11.75 -12.68
CA ASN A 93 5.86 12.50 -13.06
C ASN A 93 4.62 11.80 -12.46
N GLY A 94 4.30 12.16 -11.21
CA GLY A 94 2.92 12.06 -10.71
C GLY A 94 2.06 13.12 -11.37
#